data_AF-A0A2A4WLQ8-F1
#
_entry.id   AF-A0A2A4WLQ8-F1
#
_cell.length_a   1.000
_cell.length_b   1.000
_cell.length_c   1.000
_cell.angle_alpha   90.00
_cell.angle_beta   90.00
_cell.angle_gamma   90.00
#
_symmetry.space_group_name_H-M   'P 1'
#
loop_
_entity.id
_entity.type
_entity.pdbx_description
1 polymer ?
#
loop_
_entity_poly.entity_id
_entity_poly.type
_entity_poly.pdbx_seq_one_letter_code
_entity_poly.pdbx_strand_id
1 'polypeptide(L)'
;MLNYLIILFLTFTIIFIALVVVYVKKKNIDVWLSSYLKRLFMKVDTKGEPVDIMLLFVDHFEMNGHADRLEAWNSGYPKIASKHKDFDGQHPKHSFFYAMDLMHEHELEALQHLVKDGYGEFELHWHHDHDDEISFVKKLNDAFDIFHKYGYMKPYKDGQKACFSFIHGDWSLANSRGENYCGVDNEISLLKQAGCYGDYTFPALFNEAQPPFINNIYYSDNNDNPKSYFQGRDAKVGVKESTNEFMIFQGPLNINWRDWRHKWHPTIEDGDINRFPTHDDPKRIDSWVRQKIHVEGQPNWQFVKIFCHGAQDHKSVVSDTTDRMFSYLEKKYNDGKNFRLHYVTAREAYNIVKAAEDGKTGNPNEFRDYIIPHPLNR
;
A
#
# COMPACT_ATOMS: atom_id res chain seq x y z
N MET A 1 -44.18 25.39 25.90
CA MET A 1 -42.71 25.50 25.79
C MET A 1 -42.03 24.16 25.57
N LEU A 2 -42.30 23.12 26.37
CA LEU A 2 -41.66 21.81 26.22
C LEU A 2 -41.83 21.20 24.81
N ASN A 3 -43.04 21.21 24.24
CA ASN A 3 -43.28 20.68 22.89
C ASN A 3 -42.50 21.42 21.80
N TYR A 4 -42.32 22.75 21.93
CA TYR A 4 -41.52 23.55 20.98
C TYR A 4 -40.04 23.19 21.07
N LEU A 5 -39.51 22.98 22.28
CA LEU A 5 -38.12 22.55 22.48
C LEU A 5 -37.88 21.14 21.92
N ILE A 6 -38.83 20.22 22.08
CA ILE A 6 -38.75 18.88 21.49
C ILE A 6 -38.75 18.94 19.96
N ILE A 7 -39.67 19.72 19.37
CA ILE A 7 -39.73 19.89 17.90
C ILE A 7 -38.42 20.50 17.39
N LEU A 8 -37.90 21.52 18.06
CA LEU A 8 -36.65 22.17 17.68
C LEU A 8 -35.47 21.20 17.76
N PHE A 9 -35.35 20.43 18.84
CA PHE A 9 -34.32 19.41 19.01
C PHE A 9 -34.39 18.31 17.95
N LEU A 10 -35.59 17.79 17.67
CA LEU A 10 -35.80 16.80 16.62
C LEU A 10 -35.44 17.37 15.24
N THR A 11 -35.84 18.61 14.96
CA THR A 11 -35.51 19.29 13.70
C THR A 11 -33.99 19.42 13.54
N PHE A 12 -33.28 19.90 14.56
CA PHE A 12 -31.81 19.98 14.52
C PHE A 12 -31.15 18.62 14.36
N THR A 13 -31.68 17.59 15.04
CA THR A 13 -31.17 16.21 14.95
C THR A 13 -31.34 15.67 13.53
N ILE A 14 -32.51 15.86 12.90
CA ILE A 14 -32.79 15.44 11.52
C ILE A 14 -31.86 16.16 10.55
N ILE A 15 -31.71 17.49 10.69
CA ILE A 15 -30.80 18.28 9.84
C ILE A 15 -29.36 17.78 10.00
N PHE A 16 -28.90 17.54 11.24
CA PHE A 16 -27.56 17.04 11.51
C PHE A 16 -27.33 15.66 10.87
N ILE A 17 -28.26 14.72 11.04
CA ILE A 17 -28.18 13.39 10.40
C ILE A 17 -28.14 13.52 8.88
N ALA A 18 -28.98 14.38 8.30
CA ALA A 18 -29.00 14.61 6.85
C ALA A 18 -27.65 15.15 6.35
N LEU A 19 -27.04 16.11 7.07
CA LEU A 19 -25.72 16.64 6.74
C LEU A 19 -24.62 15.56 6.84
N VAL A 20 -24.67 14.70 7.84
CA VAL A 20 -23.73 13.56 7.98
C VAL A 20 -23.90 12.58 6.82
N VAL A 21 -25.13 12.22 6.45
CA VAL A 21 -25.38 11.32 5.30
C VAL A 21 -24.88 11.94 4.01
N VAL A 22 -25.14 13.23 3.78
CA VAL A 22 -24.63 13.95 2.60
C VAL A 22 -23.10 13.98 2.60
N TYR A 23 -22.46 14.24 3.75
CA TYR A 23 -21.00 14.22 3.87
C TYR A 23 -20.42 12.84 3.56
N VAL A 24 -20.98 11.79 4.17
CA VAL A 24 -20.56 10.39 3.97
C VAL A 24 -20.65 10.00 2.49
N LYS A 25 -21.78 10.30 1.82
CA LYS A 25 -21.95 10.03 0.38
C LYS A 25 -21.03 10.87 -0.49
N LYS A 26 -20.96 12.19 -0.26
CA LYS A 26 -20.13 13.10 -1.07
C LYS A 26 -18.64 12.78 -0.97
N LYS A 27 -18.23 12.18 0.15
CA LYS A 27 -16.85 11.74 0.40
C LYS A 27 -16.65 10.25 0.12
N ASN A 28 -17.61 9.54 -0.49
CA ASN A 28 -17.49 8.11 -0.80
C ASN A 28 -17.12 7.24 0.42
N ILE A 29 -17.49 7.67 1.63
CA ILE A 29 -17.24 6.89 2.87
C ILE A 29 -18.23 5.73 2.95
N ASP A 30 -19.44 5.89 2.41
CA ASP A 30 -20.46 4.85 2.33
C ASP A 30 -20.00 3.61 1.57
N VAL A 31 -19.09 3.76 0.61
CA VAL A 31 -18.50 2.67 -0.18
C VAL A 31 -17.90 1.58 0.73
N TRP A 32 -17.17 1.98 1.77
CA TRP A 32 -16.45 1.06 2.65
C TRP A 32 -16.97 1.00 4.09
N LEU A 33 -17.93 1.86 4.46
CA LEU A 33 -18.45 1.95 5.83
C LEU A 33 -18.97 0.61 6.35
N SER A 34 -19.60 -0.18 5.48
CA SER A 34 -20.11 -1.51 5.86
C SER A 34 -18.98 -2.49 6.24
N SER A 35 -17.87 -2.46 5.52
CA SER A 35 -16.68 -3.28 5.81
C SER A 35 -15.99 -2.82 7.10
N TYR A 36 -15.87 -1.49 7.29
CA TYR A 36 -15.39 -0.91 8.54
C TYR A 36 -16.21 -1.39 9.75
N LEU A 37 -17.54 -1.31 9.69
CA LEU A 37 -18.42 -1.74 10.78
C LEU A 37 -18.29 -3.23 11.07
N LYS A 38 -18.19 -4.09 10.04
CA LYS A 38 -17.94 -5.53 10.22
C LYS A 38 -16.62 -5.78 10.96
N ARG A 39 -15.56 -5.05 10.60
CA ARG A 39 -14.24 -5.18 11.22
C ARG A 39 -14.18 -4.76 12.68
N LEU A 40 -15.03 -3.84 13.13
CA LEU A 40 -15.12 -3.48 14.56
C LEU A 40 -15.47 -4.67 15.47
N PHE A 41 -16.13 -5.70 14.93
CA PHE A 41 -16.52 -6.91 15.67
C PHE A 41 -15.59 -8.09 15.41
N MET A 42 -14.59 -7.95 14.54
CA MET A 42 -13.66 -9.02 14.22
C MET A 42 -12.70 -9.25 15.38
N LYS A 43 -12.65 -10.50 15.86
CA LYS A 43 -11.66 -10.95 16.84
C LYS A 43 -10.55 -11.69 16.13
N VAL A 44 -9.32 -11.35 16.48
CA VAL A 44 -8.10 -11.98 15.96
C VAL A 44 -7.39 -12.62 17.14
N ASP A 45 -7.17 -13.92 17.07
CA ASP A 45 -6.49 -14.72 18.09
C ASP A 45 -5.18 -15.24 17.53
N THR A 46 -4.05 -14.79 18.10
CA THR A 46 -2.71 -15.22 17.69
C THR A 46 -2.24 -16.47 18.43
N LYS A 47 -3.12 -17.11 19.23
CA LYS A 47 -2.83 -18.33 19.98
C LYS A 47 -1.62 -18.21 20.93
N GLY A 48 -1.34 -16.99 21.39
CA GLY A 48 -0.20 -16.70 22.26
C GLY A 48 1.14 -16.59 21.54
N GLU A 49 1.17 -16.65 20.20
CA GLU A 49 2.37 -16.37 19.42
C GLU A 49 2.65 -14.85 19.36
N PRO A 50 3.94 -14.44 19.31
CA PRO A 50 4.32 -13.06 19.01
C PRO A 50 3.71 -12.62 17.68
N VAL A 51 3.34 -11.35 17.58
CA VAL A 51 2.84 -10.76 16.34
C VAL A 51 4.00 -10.18 15.53
N ASP A 52 4.20 -10.72 14.34
CA ASP A 52 5.08 -10.13 13.34
C ASP A 52 4.37 -8.99 12.63
N ILE A 53 4.97 -7.80 12.67
CA ILE A 53 4.47 -6.59 12.00
C ILE A 53 5.35 -6.33 10.78
N MET A 54 4.86 -6.67 9.61
CA MET A 54 5.46 -6.31 8.33
C MET A 54 5.05 -4.88 7.99
N LEU A 55 5.98 -3.94 8.16
CA LEU A 55 5.80 -2.56 7.73
C LEU A 55 6.28 -2.42 6.28
N LEU A 56 5.34 -2.11 5.40
CA LEU A 56 5.57 -1.76 4.00
C LEU A 56 5.44 -0.26 3.86
N PHE A 57 6.47 0.40 3.34
CA PHE A 57 6.41 1.80 2.95
C PHE A 57 6.39 1.90 1.43
N VAL A 58 5.23 2.26 0.88
CA VAL A 58 4.98 2.32 -0.56
C VAL A 58 5.02 3.78 -1.05
N ASP A 59 5.83 4.07 -2.06
CA ASP A 59 6.07 5.44 -2.52
C ASP A 59 5.59 5.61 -3.96
N HIS A 60 4.66 6.54 -4.20
CA HIS A 60 4.28 7.02 -5.53
C HIS A 60 5.43 7.95 -6.00
N PHE A 61 6.47 7.32 -6.54
CA PHE A 61 7.80 7.90 -6.63
C PHE A 61 7.97 8.70 -7.92
N GLU A 62 7.59 9.98 -7.84
CA GLU A 62 7.59 10.93 -8.96
C GLU A 62 8.71 11.96 -8.87
N MET A 63 9.86 11.63 -9.45
CA MET A 63 11.05 12.47 -9.42
C MET A 63 11.04 13.58 -10.47
N ASN A 64 10.66 13.24 -11.70
CA ASN A 64 10.44 14.16 -12.82
C ASN A 64 11.60 15.15 -13.05
N GLY A 65 12.85 14.71 -12.88
CA GLY A 65 14.07 15.47 -13.20
C GLY A 65 14.48 16.48 -12.13
N HIS A 66 13.85 16.47 -10.95
CA HIS A 66 14.11 17.43 -9.89
C HIS A 66 15.34 17.03 -9.05
N ALA A 67 16.42 17.79 -9.19
CA ALA A 67 17.70 17.52 -8.52
C ALA A 67 17.62 17.55 -6.98
N ASP A 68 16.77 18.37 -6.39
CA ASP A 68 16.56 18.42 -4.93
C ASP A 68 15.88 17.16 -4.40
N ARG A 69 14.90 16.63 -5.14
CA ARG A 69 14.28 15.33 -4.85
C ARG A 69 15.33 14.21 -4.95
N LEU A 70 16.16 14.26 -5.99
CA LEU A 70 17.21 13.26 -6.20
C LEU A 70 18.21 13.25 -5.07
N GLU A 71 18.71 14.41 -4.65
CA GLU A 71 19.64 14.49 -3.54
C GLU A 71 19.02 13.99 -2.22
N ALA A 72 17.75 14.33 -1.96
CA ALA A 72 17.04 13.89 -0.76
C ALA A 72 16.95 12.34 -0.67
N TRP A 73 16.67 11.67 -1.78
CA TRP A 73 16.55 10.21 -1.81
C TRP A 73 17.89 9.50 -1.95
N ASN A 74 18.79 10.03 -2.76
CA ASN A 74 20.11 9.47 -3.02
C ASN A 74 21.01 9.50 -1.77
N SER A 75 20.93 10.57 -0.96
CA SER A 75 21.82 10.71 0.21
C SER A 75 21.09 10.94 1.53
N GLY A 76 19.91 11.57 1.51
CA GLY A 76 19.16 11.92 2.72
C GLY A 76 18.48 10.71 3.35
N TYR A 77 17.68 9.97 2.60
CA TYR A 77 16.94 8.81 3.11
C TYR A 77 17.86 7.74 3.72
N PRO A 78 18.96 7.31 3.07
CA PRO A 78 19.91 6.37 3.66
C PRO A 78 20.43 6.79 5.04
N LYS A 79 20.67 8.08 5.27
CA LYS A 79 21.15 8.60 6.57
C LYS A 79 20.11 8.44 7.68
N ILE A 80 18.82 8.49 7.35
CA ILE A 80 17.73 8.26 8.30
C ILE A 80 17.61 6.75 8.53
N ALA A 81 17.39 5.98 7.46
CA ALA A 81 17.17 4.54 7.54
C ALA A 81 18.32 3.79 8.26
N SER A 82 19.57 4.21 8.06
CA SER A 82 20.75 3.59 8.70
C SER A 82 20.73 3.61 10.23
N LYS A 83 19.97 4.52 10.85
CA LYS A 83 19.86 4.63 12.31
C LYS A 83 18.93 3.56 12.92
N HIS A 84 18.14 2.92 12.07
CA HIS A 84 17.01 2.08 12.45
C HIS A 84 17.25 0.63 12.03
N LYS A 85 16.74 -0.30 12.85
CA LYS A 85 16.82 -1.73 12.61
C LYS A 85 15.58 -2.44 13.13
N ASP A 86 15.04 -3.31 12.30
CA ASP A 86 13.95 -4.21 12.66
C ASP A 86 14.45 -5.41 13.51
N PHE A 87 13.57 -6.38 13.77
CA PHE A 87 13.88 -7.56 14.59
C PHE A 87 15.06 -8.37 14.05
N ASP A 88 15.21 -8.41 12.73
CA ASP A 88 16.22 -9.20 12.01
C ASP A 88 17.44 -8.35 11.61
N GLY A 89 17.49 -7.09 12.05
CA GLY A 89 18.60 -6.18 11.80
C GLY A 89 18.55 -5.47 10.45
N GLN A 90 17.42 -5.53 9.73
CA GLN A 90 17.22 -4.84 8.46
C GLN A 90 16.87 -3.37 8.68
N HIS A 91 17.34 -2.51 7.79
CA HIS A 91 16.96 -1.10 7.76
C HIS A 91 15.52 -0.92 7.25
N PRO A 92 14.86 0.20 7.57
CA PRO A 92 13.65 0.63 6.87
C PRO A 92 13.84 0.57 5.35
N LYS A 93 12.84 0.03 4.67
CA LYS A 93 12.84 -0.16 3.22
C LYS A 93 11.68 0.60 2.59
N HIS A 94 11.92 1.20 1.43
CA HIS A 94 10.87 1.72 0.55
C HIS A 94 10.62 0.78 -0.62
N SER A 95 9.37 0.70 -1.04
CA SER A 95 9.02 0.23 -2.38
C SER A 95 8.82 1.47 -3.23
N PHE A 96 9.78 1.76 -4.09
CA PHE A 96 9.77 2.92 -4.98
C PHE A 96 8.95 2.56 -6.22
N PHE A 97 7.66 2.85 -6.22
CA PHE A 97 6.83 2.70 -7.42
C PHE A 97 7.16 3.87 -8.33
N TYR A 98 8.07 3.65 -9.27
CA TYR A 98 8.64 4.72 -10.10
C TYR A 98 7.69 5.07 -11.23
N ALA A 99 7.35 6.35 -11.35
CA ALA A 99 6.48 6.87 -12.39
C ALA A 99 7.13 6.74 -13.77
N MET A 100 6.74 5.74 -14.56
CA MET A 100 7.36 5.49 -15.87
C MET A 100 7.12 6.63 -16.87
N ASP A 101 6.01 7.36 -16.73
CA ASP A 101 5.62 8.52 -17.55
C ASP A 101 6.40 9.80 -17.19
N LEU A 102 7.04 9.84 -16.02
CA LEU A 102 7.84 10.97 -15.52
C LEU A 102 9.33 10.59 -15.33
N MET A 103 9.75 9.49 -15.95
CA MET A 103 11.05 8.89 -15.70
C MET A 103 12.17 9.56 -16.48
N HIS A 104 13.30 9.77 -15.79
CA HIS A 104 14.58 10.08 -16.43
C HIS A 104 15.63 9.01 -16.10
N GLU A 105 16.29 8.48 -17.12
CA GLU A 105 17.27 7.39 -16.99
C GLU A 105 18.42 7.67 -16.00
N HIS A 106 18.87 8.93 -15.89
CA HIS A 106 19.94 9.30 -14.96
C HIS A 106 19.52 9.15 -13.49
N GLU A 107 18.23 9.26 -13.19
CA GLU A 107 17.68 9.04 -11.83
C GLU A 107 17.68 7.55 -11.49
N LEU A 108 17.28 6.71 -12.45
CA LEU A 108 17.34 5.26 -12.34
C LEU A 108 18.76 4.77 -12.06
N GLU A 109 19.75 5.30 -12.79
CA GLU A 109 21.16 4.98 -12.61
C GLU A 109 21.66 5.38 -11.22
N ALA A 110 21.38 6.62 -10.80
CA ALA A 110 21.86 7.16 -9.53
C ALA A 110 21.36 6.36 -8.32
N LEU A 111 20.11 5.87 -8.39
CA LEU A 111 19.43 5.24 -7.26
C LEU A 111 19.66 3.73 -7.12
N GLN A 112 20.43 3.09 -8.02
CA GLN A 112 20.70 1.63 -7.97
C GLN A 112 21.30 1.17 -6.63
N HIS A 113 22.10 2.04 -6.02
CA HIS A 113 22.74 1.74 -4.75
C HIS A 113 21.73 1.53 -3.61
N LEU A 114 20.53 2.14 -3.69
CA LEU A 114 19.47 1.95 -2.68
C LEU A 114 19.05 0.48 -2.58
N VAL A 115 18.95 -0.23 -3.71
CA VAL A 115 18.64 -1.67 -3.72
C VAL A 115 19.81 -2.49 -3.20
N LYS A 116 21.03 -2.18 -3.67
CA LYS A 116 22.26 -2.87 -3.26
C LYS A 116 22.47 -2.80 -1.75
N ASP A 117 22.28 -1.62 -1.18
CA ASP A 117 22.56 -1.32 0.22
C ASP A 117 21.37 -1.64 1.14
N GLY A 118 20.24 -2.08 0.58
CA GLY A 118 19.10 -2.61 1.33
C GLY A 118 18.10 -1.57 1.84
N TYR A 119 18.04 -0.40 1.20
CA TYR A 119 17.11 0.69 1.53
C TYR A 119 15.77 0.62 0.77
N GLY A 120 15.63 -0.29 -0.19
CA GLY A 120 14.37 -0.48 -0.90
C GLY A 120 14.49 -1.25 -2.20
N GLU A 121 13.38 -1.37 -2.91
CA GLU A 121 13.27 -1.99 -4.22
C GLU A 121 12.39 -1.13 -5.14
N PHE A 122 12.58 -1.25 -6.46
CA PHE A 122 11.86 -0.46 -7.46
C PHE A 122 10.75 -1.27 -8.10
N GLU A 123 9.57 -0.65 -8.17
CA GLU A 123 8.30 -1.20 -8.64
C GLU A 123 7.68 -0.20 -9.64
N LEU A 124 6.55 -0.52 -10.27
CA LEU A 124 5.99 0.30 -11.35
C LEU A 124 4.84 1.20 -10.88
N HIS A 125 4.99 2.51 -11.05
CA HIS A 125 3.88 3.47 -10.97
C HIS A 125 3.61 4.02 -12.37
N TRP A 126 2.35 4.23 -12.70
CA TRP A 126 2.02 4.80 -13.99
C TRP A 126 0.72 5.61 -13.97
N HIS A 127 0.80 6.86 -14.45
CA HIS A 127 -0.36 7.64 -14.87
C HIS A 127 -0.65 7.39 -16.34
N HIS A 128 -1.89 7.02 -16.64
CA HIS A 128 -2.31 6.86 -18.03
C HIS A 128 -3.78 7.14 -18.20
N ASP A 129 -4.10 7.69 -19.36
CA ASP A 129 -5.44 8.02 -19.79
C ASP A 129 -5.58 7.74 -21.29
N HIS A 130 -6.82 7.52 -21.72
CA HIS A 130 -7.24 7.15 -23.07
C HIS A 130 -6.42 6.03 -23.73
N ASP A 131 -5.77 5.16 -22.95
CA ASP A 131 -5.06 3.99 -23.47
C ASP A 131 -6.03 2.88 -23.85
N ASP A 132 -5.71 2.15 -24.92
CA ASP A 132 -6.33 0.88 -25.26
C ASP A 132 -5.36 -0.28 -24.97
N GLU A 133 -5.80 -1.53 -25.17
CA GLU A 133 -4.96 -2.70 -24.91
C GLU A 133 -3.62 -2.68 -25.67
N ILE A 134 -3.63 -2.17 -26.91
CA ILE A 134 -2.47 -2.15 -27.79
C ILE A 134 -1.48 -1.09 -27.32
N SER A 135 -1.95 0.13 -27.09
CA SER A 135 -1.10 1.22 -26.62
C SER A 135 -0.57 0.95 -25.21
N PHE A 136 -1.40 0.37 -24.33
CA PHE A 136 -1.03 -0.03 -22.98
C PHE A 136 0.12 -1.04 -22.98
N VAL A 137 -0.06 -2.16 -23.68
CA VAL A 137 0.97 -3.21 -23.76
C VAL A 137 2.25 -2.69 -24.41
N LYS A 138 2.13 -1.84 -25.45
CA LYS A 138 3.30 -1.24 -26.10
C LYS A 138 4.09 -0.38 -25.12
N LYS A 139 3.43 0.56 -24.43
CA LYS A 139 4.08 1.49 -23.48
C LYS A 139 4.75 0.73 -22.33
N LEU A 140 4.10 -0.31 -21.79
CA LEU A 140 4.71 -1.18 -20.79
C LEU A 140 6.00 -1.84 -21.30
N ASN A 141 5.99 -2.44 -22.49
CA ASN A 141 7.20 -3.08 -23.04
C ASN A 141 8.32 -2.05 -23.25
N ASP A 142 7.99 -0.86 -23.79
CA ASP A 142 8.97 0.21 -24.00
C ASP A 142 9.60 0.66 -22.67
N ALA A 143 8.81 0.75 -21.60
CA ALA A 143 9.32 1.09 -20.27
C ALA A 143 10.21 0.00 -19.69
N PHE A 144 9.84 -1.28 -19.86
CA PHE A 144 10.66 -2.39 -19.38
C PHE A 144 12.04 -2.42 -20.03
N ASP A 145 12.16 -2.09 -21.32
CA ASP A 145 13.47 -1.99 -21.99
C ASP A 145 14.41 -1.02 -21.25
N ILE A 146 13.86 0.10 -20.75
CA ILE A 146 14.60 1.09 -19.98
C ILE A 146 14.89 0.59 -18.55
N PHE A 147 13.89 0.11 -17.81
CA PHE A 147 14.09 -0.38 -16.44
C PHE A 147 15.10 -1.54 -16.39
N HIS A 148 15.03 -2.48 -17.35
CA HIS A 148 15.94 -3.62 -17.44
C HIS A 148 17.40 -3.20 -17.65
N LYS A 149 17.66 -2.14 -18.42
CA LYS A 149 19.01 -1.57 -18.61
C LYS A 149 19.67 -1.23 -17.28
N TYR A 150 18.88 -0.76 -16.32
CA TYR A 150 19.32 -0.40 -14.97
C TYR A 150 19.08 -1.49 -13.92
N GLY A 151 18.74 -2.71 -14.33
CA GLY A 151 18.62 -3.85 -13.41
C GLY A 151 17.30 -3.92 -12.64
N TYR A 152 16.33 -3.06 -12.94
CA TYR A 152 15.02 -3.05 -12.29
C TYR A 152 14.03 -3.92 -13.05
N MET A 153 13.05 -4.47 -12.34
CA MET A 153 11.90 -5.23 -12.87
C MET A 153 12.25 -6.41 -13.79
N LYS A 154 13.48 -6.93 -13.71
CA LYS A 154 13.92 -8.03 -14.57
C LYS A 154 13.05 -9.27 -14.33
N PRO A 155 12.75 -10.04 -15.39
CA PRO A 155 12.10 -11.32 -15.23
C PRO A 155 13.01 -12.28 -14.46
N TYR A 156 12.40 -13.15 -13.65
CA TYR A 156 13.11 -14.20 -12.89
C TYR A 156 12.75 -15.62 -13.36
N LYS A 157 11.82 -15.74 -14.30
CA LYS A 157 11.38 -17.00 -14.92
C LYS A 157 11.53 -16.93 -16.43
N ASP A 158 11.81 -18.06 -17.05
CA ASP A 158 11.82 -18.19 -18.50
C ASP A 158 10.45 -17.83 -19.09
N GLY A 159 10.46 -17.03 -20.16
CA GLY A 159 9.24 -16.58 -20.85
C GLY A 159 8.46 -15.46 -20.15
N GLN A 160 8.87 -15.03 -18.96
CA GLN A 160 8.30 -13.85 -18.30
C GLN A 160 8.94 -12.57 -18.89
N LYS A 161 8.13 -11.52 -19.11
CA LYS A 161 8.63 -10.25 -19.67
C LYS A 161 9.36 -9.40 -18.63
N ALA A 162 8.72 -9.19 -17.49
CA ALA A 162 9.21 -8.40 -16.37
C ALA A 162 8.67 -8.99 -15.06
N CYS A 163 9.21 -8.59 -13.91
CA CYS A 163 8.69 -8.94 -12.60
C CYS A 163 8.55 -7.66 -11.76
N PHE A 164 7.31 -7.28 -11.47
CA PHE A 164 7.01 -6.02 -10.81
C PHE A 164 5.67 -6.08 -10.08
N SER A 165 5.41 -5.11 -9.22
CA SER A 165 4.10 -4.76 -8.68
C SER A 165 3.69 -3.39 -9.17
N PHE A 166 2.40 -3.09 -9.08
CA PHE A 166 1.82 -1.92 -9.71
C PHE A 166 1.12 -0.99 -8.73
N ILE A 167 1.23 0.31 -9.00
CA ILE A 167 0.32 1.34 -8.53
C ILE A 167 -0.22 2.08 -9.75
N HIS A 168 -1.54 2.23 -9.80
CA HIS A 168 -2.20 3.09 -10.77
C HIS A 168 -2.20 4.54 -10.27
N GLY A 169 -1.48 5.43 -10.96
CA GLY A 169 -1.25 6.80 -10.49
C GLY A 169 -2.50 7.67 -10.40
N ASP A 170 -3.48 7.44 -11.26
CA ASP A 170 -4.79 8.12 -11.21
C ASP A 170 -5.82 7.42 -10.32
N TRP A 171 -5.42 6.42 -9.51
CA TRP A 171 -6.34 5.57 -8.74
C TRP A 171 -7.48 5.03 -9.62
N SER A 172 -7.17 4.54 -10.82
CA SER A 172 -8.18 4.14 -11.82
C SER A 172 -7.97 2.73 -12.36
N LEU A 173 -7.35 1.85 -11.56
CA LEU A 173 -7.09 0.45 -11.90
C LEU A 173 -8.29 -0.20 -12.60
N ALA A 174 -8.06 -0.95 -13.68
CA ALA A 174 -9.07 -1.56 -14.54
C ALA A 174 -10.17 -0.58 -14.92
N ASN A 175 -9.79 0.59 -15.44
CA ASN A 175 -10.70 1.64 -15.92
C ASN A 175 -11.80 2.07 -14.93
N SER A 176 -11.51 2.03 -13.63
CA SER A 176 -12.54 2.19 -12.59
C SER A 176 -13.09 3.60 -12.43
N ARG A 177 -12.42 4.61 -13.00
CA ARG A 177 -12.87 6.01 -13.08
C ARG A 177 -13.16 6.48 -14.52
N GLY A 178 -13.14 5.55 -15.49
CA GLY A 178 -13.36 5.82 -16.91
C GLY A 178 -12.13 6.34 -17.65
N GLU A 179 -12.30 6.51 -18.97
CA GLU A 179 -11.22 6.75 -19.95
C GLU A 179 -10.36 8.00 -19.69
N ASN A 180 -10.87 9.00 -18.98
CA ASN A 180 -10.11 10.21 -18.65
C ASN A 180 -9.02 10.00 -17.59
N TYR A 181 -8.99 8.81 -16.98
CA TYR A 181 -8.04 8.43 -15.94
C TYR A 181 -7.44 7.04 -16.19
N CYS A 182 -7.80 6.39 -17.29
CA CYS A 182 -7.40 5.05 -17.71
C CYS A 182 -7.90 4.84 -19.15
N GLY A 183 -8.63 3.77 -19.46
CA GLY A 183 -9.13 3.44 -20.80
C GLY A 183 -9.11 1.95 -21.09
N VAL A 184 -8.41 1.19 -20.23
CA VAL A 184 -8.16 -0.24 -20.39
C VAL A 184 -9.02 -1.04 -19.43
N ASP A 185 -10.11 -1.63 -19.93
CA ASP A 185 -11.05 -2.40 -19.10
C ASP A 185 -10.41 -3.66 -18.50
N ASN A 186 -9.59 -4.38 -19.26
CA ASN A 186 -8.89 -5.60 -18.85
C ASN A 186 -7.46 -5.34 -18.31
N GLU A 187 -7.22 -4.15 -17.75
CA GLU A 187 -5.87 -3.72 -17.31
C GLU A 187 -5.20 -4.74 -16.39
N ILE A 188 -5.93 -5.31 -15.43
CA ILE A 188 -5.38 -6.30 -14.49
C ILE A 188 -4.91 -7.56 -15.21
N SER A 189 -5.67 -8.06 -16.18
CA SER A 189 -5.24 -9.20 -17.01
C SER A 189 -3.97 -8.88 -17.79
N LEU A 190 -3.87 -7.69 -18.39
CA LEU A 190 -2.68 -7.27 -19.14
C LEU A 190 -1.45 -7.08 -18.23
N LEU A 191 -1.62 -6.46 -17.05
CA LEU A 191 -0.59 -6.34 -16.03
C LEU A 191 -0.07 -7.71 -15.60
N LYS A 192 -0.98 -8.66 -15.29
CA LYS A 192 -0.60 -10.02 -14.91
C LYS A 192 0.17 -10.73 -16.03
N GLN A 193 -0.28 -10.61 -17.29
CA GLN A 193 0.42 -11.17 -18.45
C GLN A 193 1.80 -10.54 -18.67
N ALA A 194 1.98 -9.26 -18.34
CA ALA A 194 3.28 -8.59 -18.38
C ALA A 194 4.22 -9.04 -17.25
N GLY A 195 3.70 -9.74 -16.24
CA GLY A 195 4.45 -10.26 -15.10
C GLY A 195 4.28 -9.44 -13.82
N CYS A 196 3.22 -8.65 -13.72
CA CYS A 196 2.81 -8.01 -12.47
C CYS A 196 2.35 -9.07 -11.46
N TYR A 197 2.88 -9.04 -10.24
CA TYR A 197 2.54 -9.99 -9.18
C TYR A 197 1.48 -9.48 -8.20
N GLY A 198 1.19 -8.17 -8.18
CA GLY A 198 0.14 -7.61 -7.34
C GLY A 198 0.00 -6.09 -7.47
N ASP A 199 -1.17 -5.59 -7.09
CA ASP A 199 -1.47 -4.16 -7.01
C ASP A 199 -1.42 -3.63 -5.58
N TYR A 200 -0.88 -2.41 -5.45
CA TYR A 200 -0.69 -1.71 -4.19
C TYR A 200 -1.36 -0.33 -4.18
N THR A 201 -2.33 -0.08 -5.05
CA THR A 201 -3.00 1.22 -5.23
C THR A 201 -3.81 1.67 -4.00
N PHE A 202 -4.39 0.73 -3.24
CA PHE A 202 -5.41 1.07 -2.22
C PHE A 202 -4.86 1.17 -0.78
N PRO A 203 -5.28 2.14 0.03
CA PRO A 203 -6.55 2.87 -0.09
C PRO A 203 -6.51 4.10 -1.00
N ALA A 204 -7.63 4.37 -1.67
CA ALA A 204 -7.91 5.56 -2.46
C ALA A 204 -8.98 6.42 -1.74
N LEU A 205 -8.58 7.04 -0.63
CA LEU A 205 -9.50 7.75 0.26
C LEU A 205 -10.29 8.85 -0.49
N PHE A 206 -11.60 8.89 -0.25
CA PHE A 206 -12.56 9.81 -0.89
C PHE A 206 -12.75 9.66 -2.40
N ASN A 207 -12.17 8.62 -3.01
CA ASN A 207 -12.30 8.33 -4.44
C ASN A 207 -13.36 7.22 -4.69
N GLU A 208 -14.04 7.28 -5.83
CA GLU A 208 -15.02 6.27 -6.28
C GLU A 208 -14.39 4.94 -6.72
N ALA A 209 -13.06 4.95 -6.94
CA ALA A 209 -12.25 3.77 -7.17
C ALA A 209 -11.95 2.98 -5.89
N GLN A 210 -12.21 3.52 -4.69
CA GLN A 210 -11.98 2.77 -3.46
C GLN A 210 -12.83 1.49 -3.42
N PRO A 211 -12.23 0.29 -3.28
CA PRO A 211 -12.98 -0.95 -3.12
C PRO A 211 -13.87 -0.92 -1.86
N PRO A 212 -15.02 -1.63 -1.87
CA PRO A 212 -15.97 -1.63 -0.76
C PRO A 212 -15.50 -2.42 0.47
N PHE A 213 -14.52 -3.32 0.30
CA PHE A 213 -13.80 -3.96 1.39
C PHE A 213 -12.47 -3.24 1.63
N ILE A 214 -12.05 -3.21 2.90
CA ILE A 214 -10.90 -2.44 3.38
C ILE A 214 -10.10 -3.28 4.37
N ASN A 215 -8.80 -3.01 4.46
CA ASN A 215 -7.86 -3.67 5.38
C ASN A 215 -7.67 -5.17 5.08
N ASN A 216 -7.75 -5.55 3.81
CA ASN A 216 -7.66 -6.95 3.35
C ASN A 216 -6.51 -7.14 2.35
N ILE A 217 -5.92 -8.33 2.36
CA ILE A 217 -5.11 -8.84 1.24
C ILE A 217 -6.00 -9.88 0.56
N TYR A 218 -6.36 -9.65 -0.69
CA TYR A 218 -7.38 -10.43 -1.36
C TYR A 218 -7.03 -10.62 -2.83
N TYR A 219 -7.73 -11.54 -3.49
CA TYR A 219 -7.62 -11.79 -4.90
C TYR A 219 -8.85 -11.28 -5.63
N SER A 220 -8.66 -10.37 -6.58
CA SER A 220 -9.67 -10.03 -7.56
C SER A 220 -9.81 -11.16 -8.59
N ASP A 221 -11.01 -11.36 -9.11
CA ASP A 221 -11.31 -12.28 -10.20
C ASP A 221 -11.92 -11.52 -11.38
N ASN A 222 -12.31 -12.22 -12.46
CA ASN A 222 -12.94 -11.60 -13.63
C ASN A 222 -12.15 -10.41 -14.22
N ASN A 223 -10.83 -10.53 -14.21
CA ASN A 223 -9.88 -9.44 -14.49
C ASN A 223 -9.83 -8.93 -15.94
N ASP A 224 -10.67 -9.50 -16.81
CA ASP A 224 -10.94 -9.00 -18.16
C ASP A 224 -12.00 -7.89 -18.20
N ASN A 225 -12.54 -7.48 -17.05
CA ASN A 225 -13.62 -6.50 -16.93
C ASN A 225 -13.17 -5.27 -16.14
N PRO A 226 -13.74 -4.09 -16.41
CA PRO A 226 -13.42 -2.90 -15.65
C PRO A 226 -13.83 -3.08 -14.19
N LYS A 227 -13.06 -2.48 -13.28
CA LYS A 227 -13.35 -2.43 -11.85
C LYS A 227 -13.47 -3.83 -11.22
N SER A 228 -12.85 -4.85 -11.82
CA SER A 228 -12.94 -6.26 -11.38
C SER A 228 -12.56 -6.45 -9.91
N TYR A 229 -11.59 -5.66 -9.43
CA TYR A 229 -11.12 -5.65 -8.04
C TYR A 229 -12.17 -5.19 -7.01
N PHE A 230 -13.37 -4.76 -7.40
CA PHE A 230 -14.50 -4.51 -6.49
C PHE A 230 -15.11 -5.80 -5.94
N GLN A 231 -14.73 -6.94 -6.50
CA GLN A 231 -15.08 -8.27 -6.03
C GLN A 231 -13.80 -9.08 -5.83
N GLY A 232 -13.90 -10.12 -5.03
CA GLY A 232 -12.77 -10.98 -4.74
C GLY A 232 -12.95 -11.77 -3.46
N ARG A 233 -11.94 -12.57 -3.15
CA ARG A 233 -11.86 -13.36 -1.91
C ARG A 233 -10.57 -13.07 -1.16
N ASP A 234 -10.62 -13.13 0.15
CA ASP A 234 -9.44 -12.94 0.98
C ASP A 234 -8.37 -14.00 0.72
N ALA A 235 -7.11 -13.60 0.86
CA ALA A 235 -5.97 -14.51 0.91
C ALA A 235 -6.10 -15.38 2.16
N LYS A 236 -5.87 -16.69 2.00
CA LYS A 236 -6.17 -17.68 3.05
C LYS A 236 -5.18 -18.83 3.05
N VAL A 237 -4.78 -19.25 4.25
CA VAL A 237 -3.96 -20.45 4.47
C VAL A 237 -4.62 -21.67 3.82
N GLY A 238 -3.85 -22.41 3.03
CA GLY A 238 -4.28 -23.60 2.30
C GLY A 238 -5.04 -23.33 1.00
N VAL A 239 -5.24 -22.06 0.62
CA VAL A 239 -5.94 -21.68 -0.62
C VAL A 239 -5.00 -20.90 -1.52
N LYS A 240 -4.54 -21.53 -2.60
CA LYS A 240 -3.65 -20.90 -3.58
C LYS A 240 -4.40 -19.93 -4.49
N GLU A 241 -3.69 -18.90 -4.93
CA GLU A 241 -4.09 -18.08 -6.07
C GLU A 241 -4.31 -18.95 -7.31
N SER A 242 -5.46 -18.79 -7.95
CA SER A 242 -5.78 -19.40 -9.24
C SER A 242 -5.26 -18.57 -10.43
N THR A 243 -5.27 -19.14 -11.62
CA THR A 243 -4.71 -18.48 -12.81
C THR A 243 -5.40 -17.15 -13.15
N ASN A 244 -6.70 -17.04 -12.87
CA ASN A 244 -7.50 -15.86 -13.22
C ASN A 244 -7.62 -14.85 -12.06
N GLU A 245 -7.00 -15.13 -10.93
CA GLU A 245 -7.02 -14.27 -9.76
C GLU A 245 -5.83 -13.31 -9.75
N PHE A 246 -5.94 -12.17 -9.09
CA PHE A 246 -4.82 -11.21 -8.99
C PHE A 246 -4.81 -10.54 -7.63
N MET A 247 -3.64 -10.46 -7.00
CA MET A 247 -3.54 -9.96 -5.63
C MET A 247 -3.71 -8.45 -5.58
N ILE A 248 -4.62 -8.00 -4.72
CA ILE A 248 -4.76 -6.62 -4.31
C ILE A 248 -4.34 -6.51 -2.85
N PHE A 249 -3.35 -5.66 -2.59
CA PHE A 249 -2.75 -5.49 -1.28
C PHE A 249 -3.15 -4.14 -0.69
N GLN A 250 -4.05 -4.13 0.30
CA GLN A 250 -4.53 -2.89 0.88
C GLN A 250 -3.73 -2.42 2.10
N GLY A 251 -3.66 -1.11 2.27
CA GLY A 251 -3.22 -0.45 3.50
C GLY A 251 -4.35 -0.23 4.50
N PRO A 252 -4.05 0.39 5.66
CA PRO A 252 -5.04 0.67 6.69
C PRO A 252 -5.99 1.77 6.22
N LEU A 253 -7.29 1.52 6.20
CA LEU A 253 -8.35 2.51 6.03
C LEU A 253 -9.36 2.38 7.18
N ASN A 254 -9.50 3.42 7.99
CA ASN A 254 -10.34 3.41 9.19
C ASN A 254 -10.75 4.79 9.67
N ILE A 255 -11.74 4.84 10.56
CA ILE A 255 -12.03 6.04 11.36
C ILE A 255 -11.21 5.97 12.66
N ASN A 256 -10.22 6.86 12.81
CA ASN A 256 -9.36 6.92 13.98
C ASN A 256 -10.00 7.79 15.08
N TRP A 257 -10.83 7.18 15.91
CA TRP A 257 -11.52 7.84 17.03
C TRP A 257 -10.60 8.42 18.11
N ARG A 258 -9.29 8.11 18.09
CA ARG A 258 -8.30 8.67 19.03
C ARG A 258 -7.66 9.95 18.52
N ASP A 259 -7.82 10.24 17.24
CA ASP A 259 -7.28 11.43 16.60
C ASP A 259 -8.41 12.39 16.19
N TRP A 260 -8.45 13.54 16.85
CA TRP A 260 -9.45 14.60 16.67
C TRP A 260 -8.80 15.91 16.24
N ARG A 261 -7.69 15.84 15.49
CA ARG A 261 -6.97 17.03 14.99
C ARG A 261 -7.82 17.94 14.10
N HIS A 262 -8.90 17.42 13.51
CA HIS A 262 -9.91 18.21 12.79
C HIS A 262 -11.00 18.83 13.69
N LYS A 263 -10.92 18.63 15.01
CA LYS A 263 -11.77 19.17 16.09
C LYS A 263 -13.22 18.66 16.13
N TRP A 264 -13.94 18.67 15.02
CA TRP A 264 -15.38 18.38 14.98
C TRP A 264 -15.74 16.98 14.46
N HIS A 265 -14.75 16.25 13.94
CA HIS A 265 -14.89 14.82 13.59
C HIS A 265 -13.55 14.09 13.85
N PRO A 266 -13.59 12.76 14.07
CA PRO A 266 -12.38 11.95 14.12
C PRO A 266 -11.68 11.92 12.74
N THR A 267 -10.36 11.77 12.74
CA THR A 267 -9.57 11.62 11.51
C THR A 267 -9.99 10.33 10.79
N ILE A 268 -10.16 10.41 9.47
CA ILE A 268 -10.21 9.22 8.62
C ILE A 268 -8.76 8.94 8.22
N GLU A 269 -8.26 7.79 8.64
CA GLU A 269 -6.87 7.40 8.49
C GLU A 269 -6.76 6.37 7.38
N ASP A 270 -5.88 6.65 6.41
CA ASP A 270 -5.59 5.86 5.22
C ASP A 270 -4.11 5.44 5.11
N GLY A 271 -3.26 5.87 6.05
CA GLY A 271 -1.82 5.58 6.02
C GLY A 271 -1.00 6.53 5.14
N ASP A 272 -1.56 7.65 4.69
CA ASP A 272 -0.85 8.66 3.88
C ASP A 272 0.20 9.43 4.70
N ILE A 273 1.42 9.50 4.19
CA ILE A 273 2.48 10.37 4.67
C ILE A 273 2.64 11.53 3.68
N ASN A 274 2.14 12.70 4.07
CA ASN A 274 2.07 13.88 3.21
C ASN A 274 2.79 15.10 3.82
N ARG A 275 2.68 16.25 3.13
CA ARG A 275 3.18 17.57 3.56
C ARG A 275 2.84 18.02 4.98
N PHE A 276 1.90 17.37 5.68
CA PHE A 276 1.62 17.60 7.10
C PHE A 276 2.24 16.45 7.93
N PRO A 277 3.55 16.54 8.27
CA PRO A 277 4.31 15.43 8.84
C PRO A 277 3.84 15.13 10.26
N THR A 278 2.83 14.29 10.37
CA THR A 278 2.15 13.85 11.61
C THR A 278 2.31 12.35 11.84
N HIS A 279 3.12 11.70 11.01
CA HIS A 279 3.30 10.25 10.97
C HIS A 279 4.09 9.70 12.14
N ASP A 280 4.76 10.55 12.94
CA ASP A 280 5.34 10.19 14.22
C ASP A 280 4.31 10.15 15.37
N ASP A 281 3.05 10.56 15.13
CA ASP A 281 2.00 10.55 16.15
C ASP A 281 1.63 9.10 16.53
N PRO A 282 1.83 8.71 17.80
CA PRO A 282 1.41 7.41 18.33
C PRO A 282 -0.01 7.00 17.96
N LYS A 283 -0.94 7.96 17.88
CA LYS A 283 -2.36 7.70 17.57
C LYS A 283 -2.55 7.19 16.15
N ARG A 284 -1.73 7.65 15.19
CA ARG A 284 -1.76 7.20 13.79
C ARG A 284 -1.13 5.83 13.68
N ILE A 285 0.10 5.68 14.16
CA ILE A 285 0.87 4.43 14.10
C ILE A 285 0.10 3.29 14.76
N ASP A 286 -0.42 3.53 15.96
CA ASP A 286 -1.22 2.52 16.64
C ASP A 286 -2.53 2.21 15.89
N SER A 287 -3.08 3.15 15.11
CA SER A 287 -4.27 2.89 14.29
C SER A 287 -3.96 1.96 13.14
N TRP A 288 -2.81 2.12 12.50
CA TRP A 288 -2.38 1.25 11.42
C TRP A 288 -2.24 -0.20 11.91
N VAL A 289 -1.49 -0.42 12.99
CA VAL A 289 -1.28 -1.76 13.58
C VAL A 289 -2.61 -2.37 14.06
N ARG A 290 -3.54 -1.57 14.60
CA ARG A 290 -4.86 -2.05 15.04
C ARG A 290 -5.73 -2.63 13.93
N GLN A 291 -5.43 -2.38 12.65
CA GLN A 291 -6.23 -2.94 11.55
C GLN A 291 -5.99 -4.43 11.35
N LYS A 292 -4.86 -4.97 11.87
CA LYS A 292 -4.53 -6.40 11.88
C LYS A 292 -4.76 -7.04 10.50
N ILE A 293 -4.23 -6.44 9.44
CA ILE A 293 -4.34 -6.97 8.08
C ILE A 293 -3.47 -8.23 8.03
N HIS A 294 -4.02 -9.37 7.64
CA HIS A 294 -3.31 -10.65 7.61
C HIS A 294 -3.93 -11.59 6.58
N VAL A 295 -3.22 -12.66 6.26
CA VAL A 295 -3.76 -13.81 5.51
C VAL A 295 -4.67 -14.60 6.44
N GLU A 296 -5.92 -14.89 6.03
CA GLU A 296 -6.86 -15.64 6.86
C GLU A 296 -6.26 -16.98 7.29
N GLY A 297 -6.23 -17.22 8.60
CA GLY A 297 -5.60 -18.42 9.18
C GLY A 297 -4.18 -18.22 9.68
N GLN A 298 -3.53 -17.08 9.37
CA GLN A 298 -2.21 -16.68 9.89
C GLN A 298 -2.26 -15.30 10.61
N PRO A 299 -3.00 -15.19 11.72
CA PRO A 299 -3.29 -13.91 12.39
C PRO A 299 -2.10 -13.26 13.09
N ASN A 300 -1.02 -14.00 13.32
CA ASN A 300 0.22 -13.51 13.91
C ASN A 300 1.14 -12.83 12.89
N TRP A 301 0.94 -13.00 11.59
CA TRP A 301 1.66 -12.25 10.57
C TRP A 301 0.77 -11.11 10.06
N GLN A 302 1.02 -9.91 10.57
CA GLN A 302 0.22 -8.73 10.26
C GLN A 302 0.98 -7.73 9.40
N PHE A 303 0.28 -7.13 8.44
CA PHE A 303 0.84 -6.20 7.48
C PHE A 303 0.32 -4.79 7.73
N VAL A 304 1.22 -3.82 7.60
CA VAL A 304 0.93 -2.39 7.67
C VAL A 304 1.54 -1.75 6.44
N LYS A 305 0.71 -1.45 5.44
CA LYS A 305 1.12 -0.71 4.26
C LYS A 305 0.78 0.77 4.40
N ILE A 306 1.77 1.61 4.62
CA ILE A 306 1.63 3.07 4.53
C ILE A 306 2.10 3.55 3.16
N PHE A 307 1.67 4.74 2.75
CA PHE A 307 2.08 5.28 1.46
C PHE A 307 2.43 6.77 1.49
N CYS A 308 3.11 7.25 0.46
CA CYS A 308 3.41 8.66 0.26
C CYS A 308 3.55 9.01 -1.23
N HIS A 309 3.66 10.31 -1.50
CA HIS A 309 4.25 10.86 -2.73
C HIS A 309 5.66 11.37 -2.41
N GLY A 310 6.55 10.48 -1.98
CA GLY A 310 7.75 10.80 -1.23
C GLY A 310 8.81 11.55 -2.02
N ALA A 311 8.88 11.41 -3.34
CA ALA A 311 9.71 12.27 -4.18
C ALA A 311 9.23 13.74 -4.12
N GLN A 312 7.94 13.96 -4.36
CA GLN A 312 7.32 15.30 -4.36
C GLN A 312 7.34 15.93 -2.95
N ASP A 313 6.95 15.16 -1.94
CA ASP A 313 6.87 15.53 -0.53
C ASP A 313 8.13 15.10 0.26
N HIS A 314 9.31 15.09 -0.38
CA HIS A 314 10.57 14.62 0.22
C HIS A 314 10.91 15.32 1.54
N LYS A 315 10.49 16.58 1.73
CA LYS A 315 10.71 17.32 2.98
C LYS A 315 9.92 16.75 4.17
N SER A 316 8.80 16.08 3.91
CA SER A 316 8.04 15.37 4.94
C SER A 316 8.60 13.97 5.19
N VAL A 317 9.01 13.27 4.14
CA VAL A 317 9.41 11.85 4.22
C VAL A 317 10.89 11.70 4.60
N VAL A 318 11.78 12.49 4.00
CA VAL A 318 13.21 12.55 4.36
C VAL A 318 13.39 13.58 5.48
N SER A 319 12.84 13.27 6.65
CA SER A 319 12.76 14.20 7.77
C SER A 319 12.94 13.55 9.14
N ASP A 320 13.21 14.36 10.16
CA ASP A 320 13.25 13.93 11.56
C ASP A 320 11.92 13.35 12.04
N THR A 321 10.79 13.69 11.41
CA THR A 321 9.49 13.09 11.75
C THR A 321 9.48 11.62 11.35
N THR A 322 10.06 11.25 10.21
CA THR A 322 10.16 9.85 9.79
C THR A 322 11.11 9.06 10.69
N ASP A 323 12.23 9.66 11.09
CA ASP A 323 13.16 9.11 12.09
C ASP A 323 12.41 8.78 13.41
N ARG A 324 11.61 9.72 13.92
CA ARG A 324 10.79 9.50 15.13
C ARG A 324 9.69 8.46 14.94
N MET A 325 9.10 8.36 13.74
CA MET A 325 8.13 7.31 13.41
C MET A 325 8.78 5.93 13.52
N PHE A 326 9.95 5.71 12.91
CA PHE A 326 10.68 4.45 13.01
C PHE A 326 11.08 4.15 14.46
N SER A 327 11.63 5.14 15.18
CA SER A 327 11.95 5.02 16.61
C SER A 327 10.75 4.57 17.46
N TYR A 328 9.55 5.10 17.18
CA TYR A 328 8.34 4.71 17.91
C TYR A 328 7.90 3.28 17.57
N LEU A 329 7.93 2.91 16.28
CA LEU A 329 7.63 1.55 15.83
C LEU A 329 8.56 0.52 16.48
N GLU A 330 9.87 0.76 16.46
CA GLU A 330 10.87 -0.10 17.09
C GLU A 330 10.64 -0.21 18.60
N LYS A 331 10.44 0.92 19.27
CA LYS A 331 10.24 0.94 20.73
C LYS A 331 8.98 0.20 21.17
N LYS A 332 7.90 0.27 20.39
CA LYS A 332 6.59 -0.25 20.80
C LYS A 332 6.24 -1.61 20.21
N TYR A 333 6.70 -1.91 19.00
CA TYR A 333 6.30 -3.06 18.20
C TYR A 333 7.50 -3.94 17.80
N ASN A 334 8.63 -3.87 18.52
CA ASN A 334 9.81 -4.71 18.27
C ASN A 334 10.48 -5.25 19.56
N ASP A 335 9.69 -5.73 20.52
CA ASP A 335 10.21 -6.22 21.81
C ASP A 335 10.69 -7.70 21.77
N GLY A 336 10.48 -8.39 20.66
CA GLY A 336 10.85 -9.80 20.46
C GLY A 336 10.00 -10.80 21.24
N LYS A 337 8.99 -10.33 21.98
CA LYS A 337 8.14 -11.17 22.86
C LYS A 337 6.67 -11.08 22.48
N ASN A 338 6.14 -9.87 22.44
CA ASN A 338 4.77 -9.61 22.01
C ASN A 338 4.73 -9.23 20.53
N PHE A 339 5.74 -8.48 20.08
CA PHE A 339 5.83 -7.97 18.72
C PHE A 339 7.25 -8.10 18.15
N ARG A 340 7.33 -8.43 16.87
CA ARG A 340 8.56 -8.39 16.06
C ARG A 340 8.30 -7.51 14.85
N LEU A 341 9.09 -6.46 14.68
CA LEU A 341 8.96 -5.57 13.54
C LEU A 341 9.77 -6.13 12.38
N HIS A 342 9.24 -6.01 11.16
CA HIS A 342 9.88 -6.39 9.91
C HIS A 342 9.71 -5.26 8.90
N TYR A 343 10.79 -4.60 8.50
CA TYR A 343 10.74 -3.65 7.39
C TYR A 343 10.82 -4.42 6.07
N VAL A 344 9.78 -4.34 5.25
CA VAL A 344 9.64 -5.15 4.02
C VAL A 344 9.29 -4.30 2.80
N THR A 345 9.75 -4.72 1.63
CA THR A 345 9.29 -4.20 0.34
C THR A 345 7.98 -4.87 -0.10
N ALA A 346 7.33 -4.35 -1.15
CA ALA A 346 6.16 -4.95 -1.77
C ALA A 346 6.43 -6.40 -2.22
N ARG A 347 7.58 -6.67 -2.83
CA ARG A 347 7.98 -8.03 -3.23
C ARG A 347 8.16 -8.96 -2.04
N GLU A 348 8.86 -8.49 -1.00
CA GLU A 348 9.07 -9.28 0.21
C GLU A 348 7.73 -9.58 0.91
N ALA A 349 6.84 -8.60 0.99
CA ALA A 349 5.51 -8.78 1.56
C ALA A 349 4.66 -9.75 0.74
N TYR A 350 4.69 -9.66 -0.59
CA TYR A 350 4.04 -10.63 -1.48
C TYR A 350 4.54 -12.05 -1.16
N ASN A 351 5.86 -12.25 -1.11
CA ASN A 351 6.44 -13.56 -0.80
C ASN A 351 6.01 -14.09 0.58
N ILE A 352 5.96 -13.24 1.60
CA ILE A 352 5.48 -13.61 2.94
C ILE A 352 3.99 -13.99 2.90
N VAL A 353 3.16 -13.29 2.13
CA VAL A 353 1.77 -13.69 1.88
C VAL A 353 1.70 -15.07 1.23
N LYS A 354 2.47 -15.32 0.18
CA LYS A 354 2.51 -16.63 -0.50
C LYS A 354 2.99 -17.75 0.43
N ALA A 355 3.96 -17.46 1.30
CA ALA A 355 4.40 -18.39 2.32
C ALA A 355 3.31 -18.70 3.34
N ALA A 356 2.57 -17.68 3.82
CA ALA A 356 1.44 -17.88 4.71
C ALA A 356 0.34 -18.73 4.05
N GLU A 357 0.02 -18.50 2.78
CA GLU A 357 -0.94 -19.31 2.01
C GLU A 357 -0.53 -20.79 1.92
N ASP A 358 0.77 -21.06 1.79
CA ASP A 358 1.32 -22.41 1.83
C ASP A 358 1.44 -23.00 3.25
N GLY A 359 0.93 -22.29 4.27
CA GLY A 359 0.91 -22.74 5.66
C GLY A 359 2.26 -22.69 6.35
N LYS A 360 3.18 -21.85 5.87
CA LYS A 360 4.44 -21.59 6.56
C LYS A 360 4.20 -20.84 7.87
N THR A 361 5.02 -21.14 8.86
CA THR A 361 4.98 -20.58 10.22
C THR A 361 6.39 -20.19 10.65
N GLY A 362 6.53 -19.45 11.74
CA GLY A 362 7.83 -19.08 12.29
C GLY A 362 8.16 -17.60 12.06
N ASN A 363 9.42 -17.30 11.74
CA ASN A 363 9.89 -15.94 11.47
C ASN A 363 9.66 -15.60 9.97
N PRO A 364 8.85 -14.58 9.64
CA PRO A 364 8.62 -14.13 8.26
C PRO A 364 9.89 -13.76 7.48
N ASN A 365 10.96 -13.38 8.17
CA ASN A 365 12.24 -13.05 7.57
C ASN A 365 12.81 -14.18 6.69
N GLU A 366 12.50 -15.43 7.01
CA GLU A 366 12.91 -16.61 6.22
C GLU A 366 12.21 -16.70 4.85
N PHE A 367 11.15 -15.91 4.64
CA PHE A 367 10.28 -15.98 3.46
C PHE A 367 10.31 -14.70 2.61
N ARG A 368 11.24 -13.77 2.86
CA ARG A 368 11.39 -12.54 2.06
C ARG A 368 11.61 -12.82 0.56
N ASP A 369 12.23 -13.95 0.24
CA ASP A 369 12.56 -14.36 -1.14
C ASP A 369 11.89 -15.71 -1.52
N TYR A 370 10.70 -16.00 -0.97
CA TYR A 370 10.07 -17.32 -1.08
C TYR A 370 9.75 -17.79 -2.51
N ILE A 371 9.07 -16.97 -3.32
CA ILE A 371 8.73 -17.30 -4.72
C ILE A 371 9.49 -16.40 -5.69
N ILE A 372 9.49 -15.09 -5.42
CA ILE A 372 10.17 -14.09 -6.22
C ILE A 372 11.53 -13.81 -5.56
N PRO A 373 12.66 -14.11 -6.21
CA PRO A 373 13.97 -13.90 -5.61
C PRO A 373 14.26 -12.41 -5.41
N HIS A 374 15.27 -12.11 -4.59
CA HIS A 374 15.81 -10.75 -4.48
C HIS A 374 16.24 -10.24 -5.88
N PRO A 375 16.02 -8.96 -6.24
CA PRO A 375 16.33 -8.43 -7.59
C PRO A 375 17.80 -8.59 -8.02
N LEU A 376 18.69 -8.76 -7.05
CA LEU A 376 20.14 -8.98 -7.24
C LEU A 376 20.57 -10.46 -7.11
N ASN A 377 19.63 -11.40 -6.96
CA ASN A 377 19.87 -12.85 -6.80
C ASN A 377 20.90 -13.19 -5.71
N ARG A 378 20.77 -12.58 -4.53
CA ARG A 378 21.67 -12.77 -3.38
C ARG A 378 21.00 -13.52 -2.25
#